data_AF-A0A5S4ZQF4-F1
#
_entry.id   AF-A0A5S4ZQF4-F1
#
_cell.length_a   1.000
_cell.length_b   1.000
_cell.length_c   1.000
_cell.angle_alpha   90.00
_cell.angle_beta   90.00
_cell.angle_gamma   90.00
#
_symmetry.space_group_name_H-M   'P 1'
#
loop_
_entity.id
_entity.type
_entity.pdbx_description
1 polymer ?
#
loop_
_entity_poly.entity_id
_entity_poly.type
_entity_poly.pdbx_seq_one_letter_code
_entity_poly.pdbx_strand_id
1 'polypeptide(L)'
;MNIMLPQSTQALIMREREKMLNGAVKLVSRMVEEVSNSMLDTSDTGQQECIDVKPEISEDNSIDKAVEKALDSRLKALLHDVDYRINLLYEVLDRAEGKPVNRVGSRDLNLATHILDGYSFTANSPSAGSVSWAGCHIVYKGQDHTIQDGNTDKKYIYWDNDTPTQFKTSDTQPELDADDVLVCINEGGHPNVLLAPGKLISGSALMNGTVGSAQLSSGAVIAGKIASGAINAASLFGSGVVNSTALASNSVTDAKIADGAVKAGKIAAGAINNSSIFGTGVVEAGAIKDGAITGSKIGAGAIGESNLNIAQHMLY
;
A
#
# COMPACT_ATOMS: atom_id res chain seq x y z
N MET A 1 -37.55 5.87 29.44
CA MET A 1 -38.16 6.87 28.55
C MET A 1 -38.50 6.13 27.27
N ASN A 2 -39.79 5.90 27.02
CA ASN A 2 -40.24 5.09 25.88
C ASN A 2 -40.05 5.95 24.63
N ILE A 3 -38.90 5.82 23.95
CA ILE A 3 -38.65 6.54 22.69
C ILE A 3 -39.49 5.82 21.64
N MET A 4 -40.75 6.23 21.54
CA MET A 4 -41.64 5.79 20.49
C MET A 4 -41.02 6.26 19.17
N LEU A 5 -40.59 5.32 18.32
CA LEU A 5 -40.04 5.62 17.01
C LEU A 5 -41.00 6.58 16.29
N PRO A 6 -40.51 7.67 15.67
CA PRO A 6 -41.36 8.58 14.90
C PRO A 6 -42.20 7.76 13.91
N GLN A 7 -43.50 8.06 13.81
CA GLN A 7 -44.42 7.35 12.91
C GLN A 7 -43.90 7.27 11.47
N SER A 8 -43.12 8.26 11.04
CA SER A 8 -42.44 8.28 9.74
C SER A 8 -41.44 7.14 9.57
N THR A 9 -40.65 6.81 10.60
CA THR A 9 -39.67 5.72 10.58
C THR A 9 -40.37 4.36 10.58
N GLN A 10 -41.44 4.20 11.36
CA GLN A 10 -42.25 2.97 11.35
C GLN A 10 -42.92 2.74 9.99
N ALA A 11 -43.45 3.81 9.39
CA ALA A 11 -44.04 3.77 8.05
C ALA A 11 -43.00 3.45 6.96
N LEU A 12 -41.77 3.99 7.07
CA LEU A 12 -40.68 3.69 6.13
C LEU A 12 -40.28 2.21 6.21
N ILE A 13 -40.16 1.67 7.43
CA ILE A 13 -39.85 0.26 7.68
C ILE A 13 -40.93 -0.66 7.11
N MET A 14 -42.22 -0.35 7.35
CA MET A 14 -43.32 -1.12 6.77
C MET A 14 -43.31 -1.07 5.24
N ARG A 15 -43.03 0.11 4.65
CA ARG A 15 -42.97 0.28 3.21
C ARG A 15 -41.82 -0.48 2.57
N GLU A 16 -40.66 -0.52 3.23
CA GLU A 16 -39.50 -1.26 2.73
C GLU A 16 -39.69 -2.79 2.87
N ARG A 17 -40.33 -3.23 3.96
CA ARG A 17 -40.79 -4.62 4.13
C ARG A 17 -41.73 -5.04 3.00
N GLU A 18 -42.70 -4.19 2.67
CA GLU A 18 -43.68 -4.46 1.61
C GLU A 18 -43.03 -4.49 0.22
N LYS A 19 -42.06 -3.61 -0.05
CA LYS A 19 -41.26 -3.67 -1.29
C LYS A 19 -40.44 -4.95 -1.39
N MET A 20 -39.79 -5.40 -0.31
CA MET A 20 -39.01 -6.63 -0.33
C MET A 20 -39.90 -7.86 -0.54
N LEU A 21 -41.07 -7.90 0.11
CA LEU A 21 -42.05 -8.97 -0.11
C LEU A 21 -42.55 -8.98 -1.56
N ASN A 22 -42.88 -7.82 -2.13
CA ASN A 22 -43.27 -7.69 -3.54
C ASN A 22 -42.14 -8.06 -4.51
N GLY A 23 -40.89 -7.76 -4.17
CA GLY A 23 -39.70 -8.17 -4.94
C GLY A 23 -39.53 -9.68 -4.96
N ALA A 24 -39.67 -10.34 -3.80
CA ALA A 24 -39.63 -11.79 -3.69
C ALA A 24 -40.76 -12.45 -4.50
N VAL A 25 -41.99 -11.93 -4.40
CA VAL A 25 -43.13 -12.45 -5.17
C VAL A 25 -42.89 -12.32 -6.68
N LYS A 26 -42.40 -11.17 -7.16
CA LYS A 26 -42.09 -10.97 -8.59
C LYS A 26 -41.00 -11.92 -9.11
N LEU A 27 -39.99 -12.20 -8.29
CA LEU A 27 -38.94 -13.17 -8.62
C LEU A 27 -39.50 -14.60 -8.69
N VAL A 28 -40.34 -14.98 -7.74
CA VAL A 28 -41.04 -16.28 -7.77
C VAL A 28 -41.91 -16.39 -9.02
N SER A 29 -42.68 -15.36 -9.36
CA SER A 29 -43.48 -15.34 -10.59
C SER A 29 -42.61 -15.51 -11.85
N ARG A 30 -41.46 -14.84 -11.92
CA ARG A 30 -40.53 -14.97 -13.05
C ARG A 30 -39.93 -16.38 -13.15
N MET A 31 -39.59 -17.00 -12.02
CA MET A 31 -39.11 -18.38 -12.00
C MET A 31 -40.17 -19.37 -12.48
N VAL A 32 -41.43 -19.17 -12.10
CA VAL A 32 -42.54 -20.00 -12.59
C VAL A 32 -42.72 -19.83 -14.11
N GLU A 33 -42.60 -18.60 -14.61
CA GLU A 33 -42.70 -18.29 -16.04
C GLU A 33 -41.53 -18.89 -16.85
N GLU A 34 -40.30 -18.81 -16.35
CA GLU A 34 -39.12 -19.43 -16.96
C GLU A 34 -39.21 -20.96 -17.01
N VAL A 35 -39.69 -21.58 -15.93
CA VAL A 35 -39.93 -23.04 -15.90
C VAL A 35 -41.03 -23.42 -16.89
N SER A 36 -42.14 -22.67 -16.89
CA SER A 36 -43.25 -22.89 -17.83
C SER A 36 -42.80 -22.76 -19.29
N ASN A 37 -41.96 -21.77 -19.61
CA ASN A 37 -41.42 -21.58 -20.95
C ASN A 37 -40.43 -22.69 -21.34
N SER A 38 -39.62 -23.20 -20.39
CA SER A 38 -38.71 -24.32 -20.66
C SER A 38 -39.45 -25.65 -20.90
N MET A 39 -40.65 -25.82 -20.34
CA MET A 39 -41.50 -26.99 -20.59
C MET A 39 -42.31 -26.90 -21.89
N LEU A 40 -42.46 -25.70 -22.47
CA LEU A 40 -43.14 -25.50 -23.76
C LEU A 40 -42.21 -25.70 -24.96
N ASP A 41 -40.90 -25.52 -24.79
CA ASP A 41 -39.90 -25.61 -25.88
C ASP A 41 -39.53 -27.06 -26.27
N THR A 42 -40.12 -28.08 -25.61
CA THR A 42 -39.86 -29.50 -25.90
C THR A 42 -40.87 -30.14 -26.86
N SER A 43 -41.93 -29.43 -27.26
CA SER A 43 -42.89 -29.95 -28.24
C SER A 43 -42.70 -29.31 -29.61
N ASP A 44 -42.12 -30.11 -30.51
CA ASP A 44 -42.18 -30.00 -31.97
C ASP A 44 -41.02 -29.30 -32.68
N THR A 45 -40.03 -30.09 -33.10
CA THR A 45 -39.58 -30.07 -34.51
C THR A 45 -38.97 -31.43 -34.90
N GLY A 46 -39.65 -32.15 -35.80
CA GLY A 46 -38.95 -32.95 -36.83
C GLY A 46 -39.11 -34.47 -36.80
N GLN A 47 -40.03 -34.95 -37.64
CA GLN A 47 -40.00 -36.17 -38.45
C GLN A 47 -39.87 -37.56 -37.77
N GLN A 48 -40.91 -38.35 -38.04
CA GLN A 48 -41.12 -39.71 -37.62
C GLN A 48 -40.44 -40.71 -38.58
N GLU A 49 -39.44 -41.43 -38.09
CA GLU A 49 -39.10 -42.78 -38.58
C GLU A 49 -39.56 -43.81 -37.55
N CYS A 50 -40.41 -44.74 -37.99
CA CYS A 50 -40.94 -45.81 -37.15
C CYS A 50 -39.82 -46.80 -36.78
N ILE A 51 -39.43 -46.83 -35.51
CA ILE A 51 -38.79 -48.01 -34.91
C ILE A 51 -39.76 -48.55 -33.86
N ASP A 52 -40.21 -49.77 -34.10
CA ASP A 52 -41.08 -50.56 -33.24
C ASP A 52 -40.28 -51.01 -32.00
N VAL A 53 -40.07 -50.08 -31.06
CA VAL A 53 -39.58 -50.39 -29.72
C VAL A 53 -40.73 -50.15 -28.76
N LYS A 54 -41.24 -51.24 -28.19
CA LYS A 54 -42.14 -51.27 -27.04
C LYS A 54 -41.68 -50.22 -26.02
N PRO A 55 -42.52 -49.24 -25.61
CA PRO A 55 -42.08 -48.24 -24.65
C PRO A 55 -41.97 -48.93 -23.28
N GLU A 56 -40.76 -49.37 -22.94
CA GLU A 56 -40.37 -49.44 -21.55
C GLU A 56 -40.36 -47.99 -21.05
N ILE A 57 -41.40 -47.64 -20.29
CA ILE A 57 -41.49 -46.38 -19.57
C ILE A 57 -40.48 -46.46 -18.42
N SER A 58 -39.18 -46.39 -18.73
CA SER A 58 -38.12 -46.32 -17.74
C SER A 58 -37.98 -44.87 -17.29
N GLU A 59 -38.71 -44.52 -16.24
CA GLU A 59 -38.40 -43.46 -15.27
C GLU A 59 -37.81 -42.16 -15.84
N ASP A 60 -38.48 -41.56 -16.83
CA ASP A 60 -38.09 -40.27 -17.40
C ASP A 60 -38.53 -39.07 -16.53
N ASN A 61 -38.08 -39.04 -15.27
CA ASN A 61 -38.25 -37.87 -14.38
C ASN A 61 -36.90 -37.23 -14.01
N SER A 62 -35.88 -37.37 -14.86
CA SER A 62 -34.57 -36.73 -14.63
C SER A 62 -34.65 -35.20 -14.72
N ILE A 63 -35.46 -34.70 -15.66
CA ILE A 63 -35.73 -33.27 -15.85
C ILE A 63 -36.57 -32.74 -14.70
N ASP A 64 -37.66 -33.41 -14.34
CA ASP A 64 -38.51 -33.03 -13.20
C ASP A 64 -37.74 -32.98 -11.89
N LYS A 65 -36.91 -34.00 -11.60
CA LYS A 65 -36.05 -34.01 -10.39
C LYS A 65 -35.00 -32.91 -10.42
N ALA A 66 -34.45 -32.57 -11.60
CA ALA A 66 -33.47 -31.50 -11.74
C ALA A 66 -34.11 -30.11 -11.55
N VAL A 67 -35.30 -29.89 -12.14
CA VAL A 67 -36.11 -28.68 -11.99
C VAL A 67 -36.55 -28.51 -10.54
N GLU A 68 -37.07 -29.56 -9.91
CA GLU A 68 -37.51 -29.54 -8.51
C GLU A 68 -36.34 -29.26 -7.57
N LYS A 69 -35.17 -29.87 -7.80
CA LYS A 69 -33.96 -29.62 -7.01
C LYS A 69 -33.41 -28.20 -7.21
N ALA A 70 -33.46 -27.66 -8.42
CA ALA A 70 -33.03 -26.31 -8.73
C ALA A 70 -33.97 -25.26 -8.10
N LEU A 71 -35.28 -25.48 -8.17
CA LEU A 71 -36.31 -24.66 -7.53
C LEU A 71 -36.16 -24.69 -6.01
N ASP A 72 -36.04 -25.88 -5.40
CA ASP A 72 -35.88 -26.04 -3.95
C ASP A 72 -34.61 -25.35 -3.44
N SER A 73 -33.48 -25.56 -4.12
CA SER A 73 -32.19 -24.97 -3.71
C SER A 73 -32.20 -23.44 -3.82
N ARG A 74 -32.75 -22.89 -4.90
CA ARG A 74 -32.82 -21.44 -5.12
C ARG A 74 -33.85 -20.78 -4.20
N LEU A 75 -35.01 -21.40 -4.02
CA LEU A 75 -36.05 -20.89 -3.12
C LEU A 75 -35.57 -20.90 -1.66
N LYS A 76 -34.88 -21.96 -1.23
CA LYS A 76 -34.25 -22.00 0.11
C LYS A 76 -33.18 -20.93 0.29
N ALA A 77 -32.32 -20.72 -0.70
CA ALA A 77 -31.32 -19.65 -0.64
C ALA A 77 -31.98 -18.27 -0.54
N LEU A 78 -33.05 -18.03 -1.30
CA LEU A 78 -33.83 -16.79 -1.24
C LEU A 78 -34.54 -16.62 0.10
N LEU A 79 -35.21 -17.65 0.62
CA LEU A 79 -35.85 -17.60 1.93
C LEU A 79 -34.84 -17.34 3.04
N HIS A 80 -33.65 -17.93 2.96
CA HIS A 80 -32.59 -17.70 3.92
C HIS A 80 -32.02 -16.28 3.86
N ASP A 81 -31.86 -15.70 2.67
CA ASP A 81 -31.47 -14.28 2.52
C ASP A 81 -32.57 -13.33 3.04
N VAL A 82 -33.84 -13.62 2.72
CA VAL A 82 -34.98 -12.82 3.19
C VAL A 82 -35.10 -12.91 4.71
N ASP A 83 -35.02 -14.10 5.30
CA ASP A 83 -35.04 -14.30 6.76
C ASP A 83 -33.87 -13.57 7.43
N TYR A 84 -32.67 -13.67 6.87
CA TYR A 84 -31.49 -12.95 7.37
C TYR A 84 -31.69 -11.42 7.34
N ARG A 85 -32.18 -10.86 6.23
CA ARG A 85 -32.43 -9.41 6.11
C ARG A 85 -33.55 -8.93 7.02
N ILE A 86 -34.60 -9.73 7.19
CA ILE A 86 -35.69 -9.43 8.12
C ILE A 86 -35.18 -9.40 9.56
N ASN A 87 -34.40 -10.40 9.96
CA ASN A 87 -33.79 -10.44 11.28
C ASN A 87 -32.85 -9.25 11.51
N LEU A 88 -32.06 -8.86 10.50
CA LEU A 88 -31.22 -7.66 10.57
C LEU A 88 -32.04 -6.38 10.83
N LEU A 89 -33.19 -6.23 10.16
CA LEU A 89 -34.09 -5.10 10.36
C LEU A 89 -34.75 -5.11 11.75
N TYR A 90 -35.15 -6.28 12.24
CA TYR A 90 -35.67 -6.42 13.60
C TYR A 90 -34.62 -6.06 14.65
N GLU A 91 -33.36 -6.46 14.46
CA GLU A 91 -32.30 -6.07 15.37
C GLU A 91 -31.99 -4.56 15.31
N VAL A 92 -32.14 -3.91 14.16
CA VAL A 92 -32.05 -2.42 14.06
C VAL A 92 -33.18 -1.78 14.87
N LEU A 93 -34.39 -2.34 14.80
CA LEU A 93 -35.55 -1.87 15.56
C LEU A 93 -35.35 -2.08 17.07
N ASP A 94 -34.97 -3.29 17.48
CA ASP A 94 -34.74 -3.65 18.88
C ASP A 94 -33.63 -2.78 19.50
N ARG A 95 -32.57 -2.48 18.74
CA ARG A 95 -31.54 -1.52 19.16
C ARG A 95 -32.07 -0.10 19.30
N ALA A 96 -32.90 0.38 18.38
CA ALA A 96 -33.51 1.71 18.48
C ALA A 96 -34.44 1.83 19.70
N GLU A 97 -35.00 0.70 20.16
CA GLU A 97 -35.84 0.62 21.36
C GLU A 97 -35.04 0.28 22.65
N GLY A 98 -33.71 0.16 22.56
CA GLY A 98 -32.84 -0.14 23.71
C GLY A 98 -32.97 -1.57 24.26
N LYS A 99 -33.51 -2.50 23.47
CA LYS A 99 -33.66 -3.91 23.84
C LYS A 99 -32.33 -4.66 23.65
N PRO A 100 -32.10 -5.73 24.45
CA PRO A 100 -30.91 -6.55 24.31
C PRO A 100 -30.88 -7.25 22.95
N VAL A 101 -29.72 -7.19 22.28
CA VAL A 101 -29.49 -7.84 20.99
C VAL A 101 -28.48 -8.96 21.12
N ASN A 102 -28.73 -10.06 20.41
CA ASN A 102 -27.89 -11.26 20.45
C ASN A 102 -26.66 -11.18 19.53
N ARG A 103 -26.51 -10.07 18.78
CA ARG A 103 -25.44 -9.88 17.80
C ARG A 103 -24.68 -8.58 18.08
N VAL A 104 -23.38 -8.71 18.33
CA VAL A 104 -22.45 -7.59 18.54
C VAL A 104 -22.10 -6.96 17.19
N GLY A 105 -22.44 -5.69 17.00
CA GLY A 105 -22.06 -4.90 15.83
C GLY A 105 -20.76 -4.12 16.06
N SER A 106 -20.27 -3.48 15.00
CA SER A 106 -19.11 -2.57 15.02
C SER A 106 -19.21 -1.54 16.16
N ARG A 107 -20.38 -0.89 16.31
CA ARG A 107 -20.64 0.12 17.35
C ARG A 107 -20.67 -0.40 18.80
N ASP A 108 -20.91 -1.70 18.99
CA ASP A 108 -20.94 -2.32 20.32
C ASP A 108 -19.51 -2.67 20.78
N LEU A 109 -18.56 -2.69 19.86
CA LEU A 109 -17.14 -2.81 20.13
C LEU A 109 -16.62 -1.42 20.47
N ASN A 110 -16.47 -1.12 21.76
CA ASN A 110 -15.84 0.11 22.26
C ASN A 110 -14.32 0.12 22.00
N LEU A 111 -13.95 0.00 20.73
CA LEU A 111 -12.60 -0.02 20.25
C LEU A 111 -12.13 1.43 20.09
N ALA A 112 -10.91 1.71 20.55
CA ALA A 112 -10.19 2.94 20.25
C ALA A 112 -9.57 2.89 18.85
N THR A 113 -10.28 2.32 17.89
CA THR A 113 -9.84 2.16 16.49
C THR A 113 -11.01 2.53 15.61
N HIS A 114 -10.75 3.34 14.59
CA HIS A 114 -11.78 3.75 13.62
C HIS A 114 -12.18 2.56 12.74
N ILE A 115 -13.49 2.38 12.59
CA ILE A 115 -14.06 1.40 11.68
C ILE A 115 -14.96 2.15 10.70
N LEU A 116 -14.75 1.92 9.41
CA LEU A 116 -15.63 2.43 8.37
C LEU A 116 -16.71 1.38 8.07
N ASP A 117 -17.97 1.75 8.21
CA ASP A 117 -19.14 0.89 8.05
C ASP A 117 -20.17 1.51 7.08
N GLY A 118 -21.09 0.71 6.54
CA GLY A 118 -22.19 1.14 5.66
C GLY A 118 -21.78 1.76 4.31
N TYR A 119 -20.49 1.85 4.03
CA TYR A 119 -19.94 2.76 3.04
C TYR A 119 -20.09 2.29 1.59
N SER A 120 -20.25 3.25 0.69
CA SER A 120 -20.06 3.08 -0.75
C SER A 120 -19.17 4.20 -1.28
N PHE A 121 -18.14 3.85 -2.06
CA PHE A 121 -17.31 4.81 -2.79
C PHE A 121 -17.44 4.54 -4.30
N THR A 122 -17.78 5.56 -5.07
CA THR A 122 -17.96 5.45 -6.52
C THR A 122 -16.87 6.23 -7.23
N ALA A 123 -16.19 5.56 -8.18
CA ALA A 123 -15.15 6.15 -8.99
C ALA A 123 -15.73 7.06 -10.09
N ASN A 124 -15.00 8.11 -10.46
CA ASN A 124 -15.32 9.05 -11.54
C ASN A 124 -16.75 9.61 -11.44
N SER A 125 -17.16 9.97 -10.22
CA SER A 125 -18.50 10.48 -9.92
C SER A 125 -18.40 11.73 -9.04
N PRO A 126 -19.07 12.84 -9.39
CA PRO A 126 -20.01 13.01 -10.51
C PRO A 126 -19.33 13.16 -11.89
N SER A 127 -18.02 13.37 -11.92
CA SER A 127 -17.22 13.55 -13.14
C SER A 127 -15.90 12.77 -13.08
N ALA A 128 -15.24 12.62 -14.22
CA ALA A 128 -13.90 12.03 -14.28
C ALA A 128 -12.93 12.77 -13.35
N GLY A 129 -12.13 12.02 -12.60
CA GLY A 129 -11.23 12.59 -11.59
C GLY A 129 -11.86 12.77 -10.20
N SER A 130 -13.19 12.65 -10.07
CA SER A 130 -13.89 12.77 -8.79
C SER A 130 -14.23 11.42 -8.17
N VAL A 131 -14.32 11.39 -6.84
CA VAL A 131 -14.81 10.27 -6.04
C VAL A 131 -16.05 10.74 -5.28
N SER A 132 -17.12 9.95 -5.32
CA SER A 132 -18.30 10.18 -4.48
C SER A 132 -18.44 9.10 -3.41
N TRP A 133 -19.06 9.45 -2.29
CA TRP A 133 -19.36 8.54 -1.19
C TRP A 133 -20.81 8.68 -0.73
N ALA A 134 -21.39 7.57 -0.31
CA ALA A 134 -22.72 7.54 0.27
C ALA A 134 -22.86 6.50 1.38
N GLY A 135 -23.71 6.80 2.36
CA GLY A 135 -24.06 5.90 3.46
C GLY A 135 -22.89 5.59 4.41
N CYS A 136 -21.89 6.46 4.49
CA CYS A 136 -20.70 6.20 5.27
C CYS A 136 -20.94 6.41 6.76
N HIS A 137 -20.43 5.48 7.57
CA HIS A 137 -20.43 5.56 9.03
C HIS A 137 -19.00 5.38 9.55
N ILE A 138 -18.57 6.24 10.47
CA ILE A 138 -17.34 6.03 11.24
C ILE A 138 -17.73 5.60 12.64
N VAL A 139 -17.37 4.39 13.01
CA VAL A 139 -17.50 3.91 14.38
C VAL A 139 -16.18 4.13 15.11
N TYR A 140 -16.22 4.88 16.20
CA TYR A 140 -15.04 5.18 17.01
C TYR A 140 -15.42 5.32 18.50
N LYS A 141 -14.65 4.70 19.40
CA LYS A 141 -14.90 4.73 20.86
C LYS A 141 -16.35 4.40 21.25
N GLY A 142 -16.94 3.42 20.55
CA GLY A 142 -18.31 2.96 20.79
C GLY A 142 -19.41 3.96 20.37
N GLN A 143 -19.07 5.01 19.61
CA GLN A 143 -20.02 5.93 19.00
C GLN A 143 -20.07 5.69 17.48
N ASP A 144 -21.27 5.77 16.91
CA ASP A 144 -21.53 5.68 15.47
C ASP A 144 -21.73 7.10 14.92
N HIS A 145 -20.82 7.54 14.07
CA HIS A 145 -20.85 8.84 13.42
C HIS A 145 -21.35 8.71 11.99
N THR A 146 -22.59 9.11 11.75
CA THR A 146 -23.18 9.18 10.40
C THR A 146 -22.53 10.30 9.61
N ILE A 147 -21.97 9.97 8.45
CA ILE A 147 -21.29 10.92 7.57
C ILE A 147 -22.24 11.35 6.45
N GLN A 148 -22.32 12.66 6.20
CA GLN A 148 -23.05 13.20 5.08
C GLN A 148 -22.48 12.72 3.73
N ASP A 149 -23.38 12.29 2.84
CA ASP A 149 -23.06 11.94 1.47
C ASP A 149 -22.40 13.12 0.75
N GLY A 150 -21.43 12.83 -0.11
CA GLY A 150 -20.63 13.87 -0.73
C GLY A 150 -19.75 13.37 -1.86
N ASN A 151 -18.98 14.29 -2.44
CA ASN A 151 -18.00 13.98 -3.46
C ASN A 151 -16.85 14.98 -3.43
N THR A 152 -15.73 14.60 -4.04
CA THR A 152 -14.58 15.50 -4.21
C THR A 152 -13.72 15.08 -5.38
N ASP A 153 -13.08 16.05 -6.02
CA ASP A 153 -11.97 15.88 -6.95
C ASP A 153 -10.60 15.96 -6.24
N LYS A 154 -10.57 16.38 -4.97
CA LYS A 154 -9.34 16.52 -4.20
C LYS A 154 -8.70 15.19 -3.84
N LYS A 155 -7.40 15.24 -3.57
CA LYS A 155 -6.57 14.04 -3.32
C LYS A 155 -6.91 13.27 -2.04
N TYR A 156 -7.11 13.94 -0.91
CA TYR A 156 -7.27 13.31 0.40
C TYR A 156 -8.69 13.48 0.91
N ILE A 157 -9.29 12.39 1.40
CA ILE A 157 -10.59 12.35 2.08
C ILE A 157 -10.33 11.80 3.48
N TYR A 158 -10.63 12.59 4.51
CA TYR A 158 -10.33 12.26 5.90
C TYR A 158 -11.50 12.61 6.81
N TRP A 159 -11.48 12.03 8.00
CA TRP A 159 -12.44 12.28 9.06
C TRP A 159 -11.69 12.79 10.29
N ASP A 160 -12.23 13.82 10.91
CA ASP A 160 -11.77 14.32 12.20
C ASP A 160 -12.89 14.32 13.22
N ASN A 161 -12.51 14.20 14.47
CA ASN A 161 -13.45 14.10 15.57
C ASN A 161 -14.08 15.47 15.96
N ASP A 162 -13.51 16.59 15.50
CA ASP A 162 -14.05 17.93 15.72
C ASP A 162 -15.34 18.18 14.93
N THR A 163 -15.41 17.66 13.70
CA THR A 163 -16.58 17.77 12.82
C THR A 163 -17.05 16.39 12.34
N PRO A 164 -17.57 15.55 13.27
CA PRO A 164 -17.64 14.11 13.06
C PRO A 164 -18.73 13.66 12.06
N THR A 165 -19.57 14.56 11.57
CA THR A 165 -20.70 14.25 10.68
C THR A 165 -20.40 14.43 9.19
N GLN A 166 -19.16 14.75 8.82
CA GLN A 166 -18.77 15.00 7.43
C GLN A 166 -17.33 14.55 7.18
N PHE A 167 -17.01 14.16 5.95
CA PHE A 167 -15.61 14.03 5.54
C PHE A 167 -15.04 15.39 5.15
N LYS A 168 -13.79 15.66 5.54
CA LYS A 168 -13.01 16.78 5.03
C LYS A 168 -12.15 16.33 3.84
N THR A 169 -11.82 17.31 2.99
CA THR A 169 -11.12 17.06 1.72
C THR A 169 -10.04 18.09 1.44
N SER A 170 -8.87 17.63 0.98
CA SER A 170 -7.71 18.48 0.70
C SER A 170 -6.82 17.92 -0.41
N ASP A 171 -6.11 18.78 -1.14
CA ASP A 171 -5.06 18.38 -2.08
C ASP A 171 -3.70 18.19 -1.40
N THR A 172 -3.49 18.89 -0.29
CA THR A 172 -2.34 18.70 0.58
C THR A 172 -2.67 17.65 1.64
N GLN A 173 -1.66 16.88 2.02
CA GLN A 173 -1.81 15.87 3.07
C GLN A 173 -2.29 16.56 4.36
N PRO A 174 -3.41 16.11 4.96
CA PRO A 174 -3.94 16.73 6.17
C PRO A 174 -3.03 16.45 7.37
N GLU A 175 -2.95 17.41 8.28
CA GLU A 175 -2.49 17.16 9.65
C GLU A 175 -3.65 16.50 10.40
N LEU A 176 -3.39 15.34 11.00
CA LEU A 176 -4.37 14.51 11.70
C LEU A 176 -3.86 14.26 13.10
N ASP A 177 -4.71 14.47 14.10
CA ASP A 177 -4.40 14.17 15.49
C ASP A 177 -4.66 12.70 15.81
N ALA A 178 -4.39 12.29 17.06
CA ALA A 178 -4.51 10.89 17.50
C ALA A 178 -5.94 10.32 17.38
N ASP A 179 -6.95 11.18 17.34
CA ASP A 179 -8.36 10.80 17.24
C ASP A 179 -8.91 10.90 15.81
N ASP A 180 -8.10 11.32 14.83
CA ASP A 180 -8.53 11.51 13.45
C ASP A 180 -8.06 10.37 12.54
N VAL A 181 -8.61 10.28 11.32
CA VAL A 181 -8.26 9.20 10.40
C VAL A 181 -8.31 9.61 8.93
N LEU A 182 -7.31 9.18 8.16
CA LEU A 182 -7.34 9.25 6.71
C LEU A 182 -8.21 8.10 6.17
N VAL A 183 -9.30 8.44 5.49
CA VAL A 183 -10.32 7.47 5.07
C VAL A 183 -10.02 6.92 3.67
N CYS A 184 -9.75 7.82 2.73
CA CYS A 184 -9.57 7.47 1.33
C CYS A 184 -8.60 8.43 0.63
N ILE A 185 -7.87 7.92 -0.35
CA ILE A 185 -7.09 8.73 -1.29
C ILE A 185 -7.74 8.63 -2.68
N ASN A 186 -7.98 9.78 -3.31
CA ASN A 186 -8.43 9.87 -4.68
C ASN A 186 -7.23 9.79 -5.63
N GLU A 187 -7.11 8.67 -6.35
CA GLU A 187 -6.07 8.45 -7.36
C GLU A 187 -6.65 8.72 -8.76
N GLY A 188 -6.89 10.00 -9.06
CA GLY A 188 -7.38 10.43 -10.39
C GLY A 188 -8.80 9.98 -10.72
N GLY A 189 -9.70 9.97 -9.73
CA GLY A 189 -11.08 9.52 -9.81
C GLY A 189 -11.30 8.10 -9.31
N HIS A 190 -10.25 7.40 -8.89
CA HIS A 190 -10.33 6.06 -8.33
C HIS A 190 -10.14 6.08 -6.82
N PRO A 191 -11.15 5.70 -6.02
CA PRO A 191 -11.06 5.71 -4.57
C PRO A 191 -10.13 4.60 -4.06
N ASN A 192 -9.11 4.98 -3.30
CA ASN A 192 -8.31 4.06 -2.50
C ASN A 192 -8.67 4.19 -1.02
N VAL A 193 -9.66 3.41 -0.60
CA VAL A 193 -10.12 3.36 0.82
C VAL A 193 -9.07 2.65 1.67
N LEU A 194 -8.64 3.31 2.75
CA LEU A 194 -7.52 2.89 3.60
C LEU A 194 -7.93 2.13 4.86
N LEU A 195 -9.21 2.23 5.26
CA LEU A 195 -9.78 1.54 6.42
C LEU A 195 -10.22 0.09 6.12
N ALA A 196 -9.84 -0.47 4.96
CA ALA A 196 -10.18 -1.82 4.57
C ALA A 196 -9.02 -2.82 4.89
N PRO A 197 -9.29 -3.95 5.58
CA PRO A 197 -8.26 -4.93 5.87
C PRO A 197 -7.70 -5.57 4.59
N GLY A 198 -6.38 -5.71 4.51
CA GLY A 198 -5.70 -6.50 3.47
C GLY A 198 -5.23 -5.76 2.22
N LYS A 199 -5.36 -4.42 2.15
CA LYS A 199 -4.88 -3.62 1.01
C LYS A 199 -3.58 -2.89 1.35
N LEU A 200 -2.63 -2.89 0.41
CA LEU A 200 -1.40 -2.10 0.52
C LEU A 200 -1.75 -0.61 0.62
N ILE A 201 -1.31 0.04 1.69
CA ILE A 201 -1.51 1.47 1.95
C ILE A 201 -0.59 2.27 1.01
N SER A 202 -1.14 3.26 0.30
CA SER A 202 -0.33 4.16 -0.52
C SER A 202 0.65 4.93 0.36
N GLY A 203 1.89 5.15 -0.08
CA GLY A 203 2.89 5.86 0.71
C GLY A 203 2.46 7.28 1.11
N SER A 204 1.55 7.91 0.34
CA SER A 204 0.94 9.20 0.65
C SER A 204 0.02 9.19 1.88
N ALA A 205 -0.38 8.02 2.37
CA ALA A 205 -1.13 7.89 3.62
C ALA A 205 -0.23 7.84 4.86
N LEU A 206 1.08 7.68 4.69
CA LEU A 206 2.03 7.67 5.80
C LEU A 206 2.30 9.12 6.21
N MET A 207 2.06 9.47 7.46
CA MET A 207 2.43 10.80 7.97
C MET A 207 3.96 10.91 8.07
N ASN A 208 4.47 12.13 7.91
CA ASN A 208 5.90 12.36 8.02
C ASN A 208 6.45 11.88 9.38
N GLY A 209 7.57 11.15 9.36
CA GLY A 209 8.20 10.61 10.57
C GLY A 209 7.53 9.38 11.20
N THR A 210 6.40 8.88 10.68
CA THR A 210 5.73 7.69 11.23
C THR A 210 6.38 6.36 10.87
N VAL A 211 7.20 6.33 9.81
CA VAL A 211 8.05 5.18 9.47
C VAL A 211 9.35 5.30 10.25
N GLY A 212 9.34 4.78 11.48
CA GLY A 212 10.53 4.60 12.30
C GLY A 212 11.36 3.37 11.90
N SER A 213 12.46 3.13 12.63
CA SER A 213 13.36 2.01 12.36
C SER A 213 12.73 0.62 12.56
N ALA A 214 11.66 0.52 13.35
CA ALA A 214 10.95 -0.73 13.60
C ALA A 214 9.93 -1.09 12.50
N GLN A 215 9.47 -0.09 11.74
CA GLN A 215 8.49 -0.24 10.66
C GLN A 215 9.13 -0.78 9.37
N LEU A 216 10.45 -0.69 9.24
CA LEU A 216 11.21 -1.27 8.14
C LEU A 216 11.86 -2.58 8.58
N SER A 217 11.33 -3.69 8.08
CA SER A 217 11.98 -5.00 8.27
C SER A 217 13.36 -5.02 7.61
N SER A 218 14.24 -5.91 8.09
CA SER A 218 15.55 -6.13 7.47
C SER A 218 15.40 -6.43 5.98
N GLY A 219 16.12 -5.68 5.14
CA GLY A 219 16.05 -5.82 3.68
C GLY A 219 14.84 -5.19 2.99
N ALA A 220 13.95 -4.49 3.72
CA ALA A 220 12.78 -3.83 3.13
C ALA A 220 13.17 -2.75 2.11
N VAL A 221 14.28 -2.05 2.34
CA VAL A 221 14.84 -1.04 1.42
C VAL A 221 16.06 -1.63 0.73
N ILE A 222 15.88 -2.09 -0.51
CA ILE A 222 16.97 -2.56 -1.38
C ILE A 222 17.50 -1.42 -2.25
N ALA A 223 18.71 -1.57 -2.81
CA ALA A 223 19.36 -0.55 -3.63
C ALA A 223 18.45 0.00 -4.76
N GLY A 224 17.68 -0.87 -5.42
CA GLY A 224 16.74 -0.46 -6.48
C GLY A 224 15.52 0.34 -6.00
N LYS A 225 15.31 0.50 -4.70
CA LYS A 225 14.25 1.33 -4.10
C LYS A 225 14.74 2.71 -3.67
N ILE A 226 16.04 2.96 -3.77
CA ILE A 226 16.67 4.23 -3.40
C ILE A 226 16.92 5.02 -4.68
N ALA A 227 16.29 6.19 -4.81
CA ALA A 227 16.53 7.07 -5.95
C ALA A 227 17.98 7.56 -5.98
N SER A 228 18.52 7.80 -7.18
CA SER A 228 19.87 8.34 -7.33
C SER A 228 20.01 9.66 -6.59
N GLY A 229 21.03 9.80 -5.74
CA GLY A 229 21.26 10.99 -4.91
C GLY A 229 20.37 11.13 -3.68
N ALA A 230 19.44 10.19 -3.42
CA ALA A 230 18.64 10.21 -2.20
C ALA A 230 19.49 10.04 -0.93
N ILE A 231 20.61 9.32 -1.05
CA ILE A 231 21.66 9.26 -0.03
C ILE A 231 22.78 10.21 -0.45
N ASN A 232 22.85 11.38 0.20
CA ASN A 232 23.88 12.38 -0.05
C ASN A 232 24.70 12.68 1.22
N ALA A 233 25.79 13.44 1.05
CA ALA A 233 26.73 13.74 2.13
C ALA A 233 26.11 14.53 3.30
N ALA A 234 25.09 15.35 3.02
CA ALA A 234 24.34 16.06 4.05
C ALA A 234 23.35 15.15 4.80
N SER A 235 22.95 14.04 4.19
CA SER A 235 21.92 13.14 4.72
C SER A 235 22.46 11.86 5.38
N LEU A 236 23.72 11.45 5.16
CA LEU A 236 24.09 10.06 5.52
C LEU A 236 25.56 9.69 5.71
N PHE A 237 26.49 10.62 5.87
CA PHE A 237 27.82 10.23 6.38
C PHE A 237 27.93 10.53 7.87
N GLY A 238 27.30 9.68 8.69
CA GLY A 238 27.82 9.48 10.04
C GLY A 238 29.29 9.06 9.97
N SER A 239 30.09 9.42 10.97
CA SER A 239 31.51 9.02 10.99
C SER A 239 31.63 7.49 10.89
N GLY A 240 32.47 7.01 9.97
CA GLY A 240 32.76 5.58 9.82
C GLY A 240 31.85 4.78 8.87
N VAL A 241 30.86 5.39 8.21
CA VAL A 241 30.00 4.71 7.22
C VAL A 241 30.82 4.17 6.04
N VAL A 242 31.79 4.95 5.54
CA VAL A 242 32.75 4.47 4.54
C VAL A 242 33.92 3.80 5.28
N ASN A 243 33.79 2.50 5.53
CA ASN A 243 34.84 1.68 6.12
C ASN A 243 35.64 0.93 5.02
N SER A 244 36.66 0.18 5.43
CA SER A 244 37.55 -0.54 4.50
C SER A 244 36.85 -1.51 3.53
N THR A 245 35.65 -1.98 3.87
CA THR A 245 34.86 -2.88 3.01
C THR A 245 33.90 -2.15 2.06
N ALA A 246 33.67 -0.85 2.29
CA ALA A 246 32.79 -0.03 1.47
C ALA A 246 33.45 0.44 0.16
N LEU A 247 34.78 0.39 0.08
CA LEU A 247 35.54 0.78 -1.10
C LEU A 247 35.89 -0.46 -1.92
N ALA A 248 35.35 -0.56 -3.13
CA ALA A 248 35.74 -1.59 -4.07
C ALA A 248 37.19 -1.37 -4.54
N SER A 249 37.84 -2.44 -5.05
CA SER A 249 39.16 -2.31 -5.64
C SER A 249 39.17 -1.25 -6.74
N ASN A 250 40.15 -0.34 -6.70
CA ASN A 250 40.31 0.77 -7.64
C ASN A 250 39.17 1.82 -7.64
N SER A 251 38.31 1.85 -6.62
CA SER A 251 37.22 2.85 -6.56
C SER A 251 37.71 4.26 -6.24
N VAL A 252 38.89 4.39 -5.63
CA VAL A 252 39.55 5.68 -5.35
C VAL A 252 40.60 5.90 -6.42
N THR A 253 40.25 6.70 -7.43
CA THR A 253 41.17 7.13 -8.50
C THR A 253 41.78 8.50 -8.16
N ASP A 254 42.81 8.91 -8.89
CA ASP A 254 43.47 10.21 -8.69
C ASP A 254 42.47 11.38 -8.71
N ALA A 255 41.48 11.34 -9.60
CA ALA A 255 40.42 12.36 -9.68
C ALA A 255 39.49 12.43 -8.46
N LYS A 256 39.55 11.42 -7.56
CA LYS A 256 38.79 11.38 -6.30
C LYS A 256 39.62 11.86 -5.10
N ILE A 257 40.92 12.09 -5.27
CA ILE A 257 41.82 12.59 -4.25
C ILE A 257 42.17 14.04 -4.59
N ALA A 258 41.71 14.98 -3.77
CA ALA A 258 42.09 16.38 -3.92
C ALA A 258 43.57 16.60 -3.59
N ASP A 259 44.17 17.65 -4.17
CA ASP A 259 45.55 18.02 -3.90
C ASP A 259 45.79 18.24 -2.40
N GLY A 260 46.80 17.55 -1.86
CA GLY A 260 47.15 17.61 -0.44
C GLY A 260 46.19 16.86 0.51
N ALA A 261 45.19 16.12 -0.01
CA ALA A 261 44.26 15.36 0.83
C ALA A 261 44.96 14.25 1.64
N VAL A 262 46.02 13.65 1.09
CA VAL A 262 46.82 12.63 1.77
C VAL A 262 47.95 13.30 2.56
N LYS A 263 47.72 13.48 3.87
CA LYS A 263 48.74 14.04 4.78
C LYS A 263 49.79 12.98 5.15
N ALA A 264 51.04 13.40 5.40
CA ALA A 264 52.16 12.50 5.69
C ALA A 264 51.88 11.46 6.78
N GLY A 265 51.17 11.83 7.87
CA GLY A 265 50.79 10.90 8.94
C GLY A 265 49.74 9.84 8.56
N LYS A 266 49.22 9.86 7.33
CA LYS A 266 48.32 8.84 6.77
C LYS A 266 49.04 7.84 5.88
N ILE A 267 50.32 8.07 5.59
CA ILE A 267 51.18 7.16 4.84
C ILE A 267 51.99 6.35 5.85
N ALA A 268 51.82 5.02 5.85
CA ALA A 268 52.58 4.15 6.74
C ALA A 268 54.08 4.19 6.40
N ALA A 269 54.95 3.99 7.40
CA ALA A 269 56.38 3.90 7.19
C ALA A 269 56.71 2.77 6.19
N GLY A 270 57.47 3.09 5.14
CA GLY A 270 57.81 2.14 4.07
C GLY A 270 56.73 1.92 3.01
N ALA A 271 55.57 2.57 3.10
CA ALA A 271 54.54 2.51 2.05
C ALA A 271 55.03 3.14 0.74
N ILE A 272 55.86 4.18 0.83
CA ILE A 272 56.65 4.70 -0.28
C ILE A 272 58.02 4.03 -0.19
N ASN A 273 58.40 3.28 -1.22
CA ASN A 273 59.62 2.48 -1.27
C ASN A 273 60.24 2.48 -2.67
N ASN A 274 61.30 1.69 -2.85
CA ASN A 274 62.11 1.63 -4.07
C ASN A 274 61.32 1.19 -5.31
N SER A 275 60.18 0.50 -5.12
CA SER A 275 59.27 0.09 -6.19
C SER A 275 58.19 1.15 -6.48
N SER A 276 58.14 2.24 -5.72
CA SER A 276 57.24 3.36 -5.99
C SER A 276 57.66 4.11 -7.25
N ILE A 277 56.69 4.46 -8.09
CA ILE A 277 56.90 5.27 -9.29
C ILE A 277 56.80 6.75 -8.92
N PHE A 278 57.85 7.50 -9.18
CA PHE A 278 57.88 8.95 -8.96
C PHE A 278 57.84 9.66 -10.31
N GLY A 279 56.97 10.67 -10.42
CA GLY A 279 57.06 11.64 -11.50
C GLY A 279 58.33 12.50 -11.39
N THR A 280 58.67 13.20 -12.46
CA THR A 280 59.77 14.17 -12.46
C THR A 280 59.49 15.28 -11.44
N GLY A 281 60.48 15.60 -10.59
CA GLY A 281 60.37 16.68 -9.60
C GLY A 281 59.74 16.30 -8.25
N VAL A 282 59.33 15.04 -8.04
CA VAL A 282 58.72 14.63 -6.75
C VAL A 282 59.71 14.69 -5.58
N VAL A 283 61.01 14.47 -5.84
CA VAL A 283 62.06 14.64 -4.83
C VAL A 283 62.81 15.93 -5.14
N GLU A 284 62.42 17.02 -4.50
CA GLU A 284 63.10 18.31 -4.59
C GLU A 284 64.31 18.38 -3.64
N ALA A 285 65.27 19.27 -3.90
CA ALA A 285 66.47 19.41 -3.08
C ALA A 285 66.18 19.60 -1.58
N GLY A 286 65.13 20.35 -1.24
CA GLY A 286 64.70 20.56 0.15
C GLY A 286 64.11 19.32 0.84
N ALA A 287 63.71 18.30 0.08
CA ALA A 287 63.26 17.02 0.63
C ALA A 287 64.42 16.11 1.06
N ILE A 288 65.64 16.38 0.56
CA ILE A 288 66.85 15.64 0.91
C ILE A 288 67.55 16.37 2.05
N LYS A 289 67.54 15.77 3.24
CA LYS A 289 68.27 16.32 4.40
C LYS A 289 69.78 16.23 4.20
N ASP A 290 70.52 17.14 4.83
CA ASP A 290 71.98 17.06 4.88
C ASP A 290 72.46 15.71 5.40
N GLY A 291 73.41 15.11 4.68
CA GLY A 291 73.93 13.77 4.98
C GLY A 291 72.98 12.61 4.66
N ALA A 292 71.79 12.85 4.10
CA ALA A 292 70.88 11.78 3.70
C ALA A 292 71.49 10.93 2.56
N ILE A 293 72.27 11.53 1.67
CA ILE A 293 73.06 10.83 0.66
C ILE A 293 74.51 10.72 1.16
N THR A 294 74.91 9.52 1.57
CA THR A 294 76.27 9.20 2.04
C THR A 294 77.09 8.61 0.90
N GLY A 295 78.42 8.61 1.02
CA GLY A 295 79.30 8.01 -0.01
C GLY A 295 78.96 6.56 -0.34
N SER A 296 78.53 5.76 0.65
CA SER A 296 78.05 4.38 0.44
C SER A 296 76.74 4.26 -0.37
N LYS A 297 75.98 5.35 -0.52
CA LYS A 297 74.74 5.43 -1.33
C LYS A 297 75.01 5.92 -2.75
N ILE A 298 76.23 6.36 -3.05
CA ILE A 298 76.66 6.82 -4.37
C ILE A 298 77.51 5.71 -5.00
N GLY A 299 77.04 5.11 -6.09
CA GLY A 299 77.82 4.13 -6.84
C GLY A 299 79.07 4.74 -7.46
N ALA A 300 80.10 3.93 -7.68
CA ALA A 300 81.31 4.37 -8.39
C ALA A 300 80.94 4.94 -9.77
N GLY A 301 81.36 6.17 -10.07
CA GLY A 301 81.05 6.86 -11.33
C GLY A 301 79.63 7.44 -11.44
N ALA A 302 78.81 7.39 -10.39
CA ALA A 302 77.43 7.90 -10.44
C ALA A 302 77.32 9.43 -10.55
N ILE A 303 78.37 10.16 -10.18
CA ILE A 303 78.44 11.62 -10.29
C ILE A 303 79.37 11.97 -11.45
N GLY A 304 78.85 12.65 -12.47
CA GLY A 304 79.64 13.11 -13.61
C GLY A 304 80.62 14.23 -13.23
N GLU A 305 81.75 14.31 -13.93
CA GLU A 305 82.80 15.30 -13.68
C GLU A 305 82.29 16.75 -13.77
N SER A 306 81.34 17.02 -14.66
CA SER A 306 80.67 18.34 -14.79
C SER A 306 79.92 18.78 -13.54
N ASN A 307 79.62 17.86 -12.64
CA ASN A 307 78.85 18.10 -11.42
C ASN A 307 79.76 18.22 -10.19
N LEU A 308 81.07 18.09 -10.37
CA LEU A 308 82.08 18.29 -9.34
C LEU A 308 82.73 19.66 -9.53
N ASN A 309 82.76 20.47 -8.47
CA ASN A 309 83.59 21.67 -8.47
C ASN A 309 85.06 21.27 -8.27
N ILE A 310 85.70 20.84 -9.38
CA ILE A 310 87.10 20.40 -9.42
C ILE A 310 88.10 21.57 -9.33
N ALA A 311 87.63 22.81 -9.23
CA ALA A 311 88.50 24.00 -9.33
C ALA A 311 89.41 24.23 -8.12
N GLN A 312 89.28 23.48 -7.01
CA GLN A 312 89.99 23.84 -5.78
C GLN A 312 90.91 22.80 -5.12
N HIS A 313 91.05 21.57 -5.61
CA HIS A 313 91.96 20.62 -4.97
C HIS A 313 92.72 19.72 -5.96
N MET A 314 93.57 20.34 -6.79
CA MET A 314 94.71 19.66 -7.42
C MET A 314 95.99 20.42 -7.08
N LEU A 315 96.52 20.17 -5.88
CA LEU A 315 97.96 20.32 -5.65
C LEU A 315 98.55 18.91 -5.82
N TYR A 316 99.35 18.78 -6.88
CA TYR A 316 100.18 17.61 -7.18
C TYR A 316 101.13 17.26 -6.03
#